data_AF-A0A376X2E9-F1
#
_entry.id   AF-A0A376X2E9-F1
#
_cell.length_a   1.000
_cell.length_b   1.000
_cell.length_c   1.000
_cell.angle_alpha   90.00
_cell.angle_beta   90.00
_cell.angle_gamma   90.00
#
_symmetry.space_group_name_H-M   'P 1'
#
loop_
_entity.id
_entity.type
_entity.pdbx_description
1 polymer ?
#
loop_
_entity_poly.entity_id
_entity_poly.type
_entity_poly.pdbx_seq_one_letter_code
_entity_poly.pdbx_strand_id
1 'polypeptide(L)'
;MLDDLDLSRIIGEMSDAVLYGYQPCEIMWGRSVRSWAVTDIVGKPPEWFQFDTDNCLRFRARDAGVEGELLSPSKFVVPAQDASYDNPYGFPDLSMCFWPVAFKKGGMKFWLRFAEKFGSPWVIGKHPRGANDAEIEKLLDSMEQMVEDAVAAIPDDSSIELRAADGKADSSEVFRELITLSRSEISIALLGQNQTTEANSNRPLHRPGWR
;
A
#
# COMPACT_ATOMS: atom_id res chain seq x y z
N MET A 1 -1.26 8.09 41.16
CA MET A 1 0.16 7.62 41.01
C MET A 1 0.54 7.42 39.55
N LEU A 2 -0.42 7.14 38.66
CA LEU A 2 -0.20 7.15 37.20
C LEU A 2 -0.74 8.42 36.52
N ASP A 3 -1.36 9.33 37.28
CA ASP A 3 -2.11 10.48 36.75
C ASP A 3 -1.24 11.55 36.06
N ASP A 4 0.07 11.55 36.35
CA ASP A 4 1.04 12.47 35.73
C ASP A 4 1.69 11.89 34.45
N LEU A 5 1.41 10.62 34.11
CA LEU A 5 1.93 9.98 32.90
C LEU A 5 0.99 10.24 31.72
N ASP A 6 1.57 10.57 30.56
CA ASP A 6 0.82 10.61 29.31
C ASP A 6 0.53 9.18 28.81
N LEU A 7 -0.49 8.58 29.41
CA LEU A 7 -0.88 7.19 29.10
C LEU A 7 -1.30 7.03 27.64
N SER A 8 -1.91 8.04 27.03
CA SER A 8 -2.33 7.99 25.63
C SER A 8 -1.13 7.83 24.70
N ARG A 9 -0.08 8.62 24.90
CA ARG A 9 1.18 8.47 24.15
C ARG A 9 1.83 7.12 24.41
N ILE A 10 1.97 6.73 25.68
CA ILE A 10 2.63 5.48 26.07
C ILE A 10 1.93 4.26 25.46
N ILE A 11 0.59 4.21 25.56
CA ILE A 11 -0.21 3.13 24.95
C ILE A 11 -0.06 3.15 23.43
N GLY A 12 -0.05 4.34 22.81
CA GLY A 12 0.20 4.50 21.39
C GLY A 12 1.55 3.89 20.97
N GLU A 13 2.62 4.24 21.66
CA GLU A 13 3.96 3.68 21.41
C GLU A 13 3.98 2.17 21.63
N MET A 14 3.41 1.65 22.73
CA MET A 14 3.35 0.21 22.98
C MET A 14 2.54 -0.56 21.92
N SER A 15 1.54 0.09 21.31
CA SER A 15 0.69 -0.52 20.27
C SER A 15 1.43 -0.77 18.96
N ASP A 16 2.59 -0.15 18.74
CA ASP A 16 3.45 -0.47 17.59
C ASP A 16 3.89 -1.94 17.60
N ALA A 17 3.95 -2.60 18.78
CA ALA A 17 4.23 -4.03 18.87
C ALA A 17 3.22 -4.89 18.09
N VAL A 18 1.95 -4.46 18.01
CA VAL A 18 0.91 -5.17 17.24
C VAL A 18 1.27 -5.16 15.75
N LEU A 19 1.72 -4.01 15.25
CA LEU A 19 2.03 -3.82 13.84
C LEU A 19 3.38 -4.44 13.43
N TYR A 20 4.39 -4.34 14.29
CA TYR A 20 5.77 -4.69 14.00
C TYR A 20 6.29 -5.92 14.75
N GLY A 21 5.45 -6.58 15.53
CA GLY A 21 5.76 -7.81 16.26
C GLY A 21 6.20 -7.55 17.70
N TYR A 22 7.07 -6.57 17.93
CA TYR A 22 7.50 -6.17 19.27
C TYR A 22 7.95 -4.71 19.33
N GLN A 23 7.90 -4.11 20.53
CA GLN A 23 8.30 -2.73 20.74
C GLN A 23 9.03 -2.56 22.09
N PRO A 24 10.35 -2.32 22.11
CA PRO A 24 11.06 -2.04 23.35
C PRO A 24 10.70 -0.66 23.90
N CYS A 25 10.29 -0.60 25.18
CA CYS A 25 9.97 0.64 25.87
C CYS A 25 10.83 0.79 27.13
N GLU A 26 11.64 1.84 27.20
CA GLU A 26 12.49 2.17 28.34
C GLU A 26 11.65 2.79 29.46
N ILE A 27 11.75 2.25 30.67
CA ILE A 27 11.12 2.77 31.87
C ILE A 27 12.04 3.84 32.46
N MET A 28 11.58 5.09 32.47
CA MET A 28 12.29 6.21 33.06
C MET A 28 11.96 6.27 34.55
N TRP A 29 12.96 6.00 35.38
CA TRP A 29 12.84 6.05 36.83
C TRP A 29 13.27 7.42 37.35
N GLY A 30 12.37 8.08 38.09
CA GLY A 30 12.68 9.28 38.85
C GLY A 30 12.72 9.00 40.34
N ARG A 31 13.54 9.77 41.05
CA ARG A 31 13.61 9.72 42.50
C ARG A 31 12.78 10.86 43.09
N SER A 32 11.72 10.51 43.81
CA SER A 32 11.01 11.45 44.69
C SER A 32 11.72 11.52 46.05
N VAL A 33 11.32 12.47 46.89
CA VAL A 33 11.86 12.68 48.24
C VAL A 33 11.70 11.44 49.12
N ARG A 34 10.72 10.57 48.83
CA ARG A 34 10.38 9.40 49.67
C ARG A 34 10.49 8.04 48.96
N SER A 35 10.51 7.98 47.63
CA SER A 35 10.52 6.71 46.90
C SER A 35 11.00 6.88 45.46
N TRP A 36 11.33 5.76 44.81
CA TRP A 36 11.43 5.68 43.35
C TRP A 36 10.04 5.62 42.74
N ALA A 37 9.84 6.29 41.62
CA ALA A 37 8.61 6.25 40.85
C ALA A 37 8.95 6.25 39.36
N VAL A 38 8.09 5.64 38.54
CA VAL A 38 8.18 5.75 37.09
C VAL A 38 7.74 7.16 36.72
N THR A 39 8.62 7.92 36.08
CA THR A 39 8.33 9.27 35.59
C THR A 39 7.90 9.27 34.14
N ASP A 40 8.31 8.27 33.37
CA ASP A 40 7.90 8.11 31.98
C ASP A 40 8.15 6.69 31.47
N ILE A 41 7.54 6.35 30.34
CA ILE A 41 7.87 5.18 29.52
C ILE A 41 8.05 5.66 28.08
N VAL A 42 9.19 5.32 27.47
CA VAL A 42 9.58 5.82 26.15
C VAL A 42 9.95 4.66 25.24
N GLY A 43 9.19 4.50 24.16
CA GLY A 43 9.47 3.59 23.06
C GLY A 43 10.84 3.88 22.44
N LYS A 44 11.61 2.83 22.18
CA LYS A 44 12.90 2.90 21.52
C LYS A 44 12.84 2.17 20.18
N PRO A 45 13.68 2.58 19.21
CA PRO A 45 13.73 1.90 17.92
C PRO A 45 14.07 0.41 18.10
N PRO A 46 13.23 -0.53 17.62
CA PRO A 46 13.46 -1.96 17.78
C PRO A 46 14.80 -2.43 17.20
N GLU A 47 15.30 -1.80 16.15
CA GLU A 47 16.58 -2.16 15.51
C GLU A 47 17.81 -2.00 16.40
N TRP A 48 17.67 -1.27 17.52
CA TRP A 48 18.71 -1.16 18.55
C TRP A 48 18.81 -2.39 19.44
N PHE A 49 17.86 -3.31 19.35
CA PHE A 49 17.75 -4.47 20.23
C PHE A 49 17.78 -5.78 19.44
N GLN A 50 18.11 -6.85 20.15
CA GLN A 50 18.00 -8.23 19.66
C GLN A 50 17.75 -9.16 20.84
N PHE A 51 17.24 -10.36 20.58
CA PHE A 51 17.16 -11.41 21.58
C PHE A 51 18.34 -12.37 21.42
N ASP A 52 18.88 -12.87 22.54
CA ASP A 52 19.86 -13.96 22.53
C ASP A 52 19.18 -15.35 22.45
N THR A 53 19.99 -16.40 22.51
CA THR A 53 19.52 -17.80 22.47
C THR A 53 18.63 -18.18 23.66
N ASP A 54 18.70 -17.42 24.75
CA ASP A 54 17.91 -17.62 25.96
C ASP A 54 16.69 -16.67 26.01
N ASN A 55 16.33 -16.05 24.89
CA ASN A 55 15.24 -15.08 24.77
C ASN A 55 15.38 -13.84 25.69
N CYS A 56 16.61 -13.47 26.04
CA CYS A 56 16.87 -12.24 26.80
C CYS A 56 17.11 -11.05 25.86
N LEU A 57 16.47 -9.92 26.15
CA LEU A 57 16.64 -8.68 25.39
C LEU A 57 18.05 -8.10 25.59
N ARG A 58 18.72 -7.83 24.47
CA ARG A 58 20.06 -7.23 24.42
C ARG A 58 20.07 -5.96 23.62
N PHE A 59 20.88 -4.99 24.04
CA PHE A 59 21.12 -3.74 23.34
C PHE A 59 22.34 -3.87 22.42
N ARG A 60 22.17 -3.52 21.15
CA ARG A 60 23.20 -3.57 20.10
C ARG A 60 24.09 -2.33 20.17
N ALA A 61 24.81 -2.17 21.28
CA ALA A 61 25.79 -1.10 21.42
C ALA A 61 26.94 -1.30 20.43
N ARG A 62 27.47 -0.20 19.87
CA ARG A 62 28.56 -0.26 18.87
C ARG A 62 29.79 -1.02 19.36
N ASP A 63 30.09 -0.92 20.65
CA ASP A 63 31.30 -1.49 21.26
C ASP A 63 31.04 -2.82 21.99
N ALA A 64 29.79 -3.32 22.01
CA ALA A 64 29.40 -4.52 22.76
C ALA A 64 29.56 -5.85 21.99
N GLY A 65 30.14 -5.81 20.78
CA GLY A 65 30.31 -6.99 19.93
C GLY A 65 29.00 -7.48 19.31
N VAL A 66 28.99 -8.72 18.82
CA VAL A 66 27.87 -9.30 18.05
C VAL A 66 26.66 -9.61 18.93
N GLU A 67 26.88 -10.05 20.17
CA GLU A 67 25.83 -10.42 21.11
C GLU A 67 25.12 -9.21 21.73
N GLY A 68 25.79 -8.07 21.83
CA GLY A 68 25.26 -6.88 22.50
C GLY A 68 25.28 -6.98 24.02
N GLU A 69 24.82 -5.91 24.67
CA GLU A 69 24.78 -5.76 26.12
C GLU A 69 23.47 -6.33 26.70
N LEU A 70 23.57 -7.21 27.70
CA LEU A 70 22.40 -7.72 28.40
C LEU A 70 21.74 -6.60 29.21
N LEU A 71 20.44 -6.43 29.02
CA LEU A 71 19.69 -5.39 29.70
C LEU A 71 19.09 -5.88 31.02
N SER A 72 19.00 -4.98 32.00
CA SER A 72 18.27 -5.26 33.24
C SER A 72 16.77 -5.44 32.93
N PRO A 73 16.13 -6.54 33.37
CA PRO A 73 14.70 -6.76 33.16
C PRO A 73 13.79 -5.66 33.73
N SER A 74 14.26 -4.93 34.75
CA SER A 74 13.51 -3.82 35.38
C SER A 74 13.57 -2.50 34.60
N LYS A 75 14.40 -2.42 33.56
CA LYS A 75 14.63 -1.18 32.81
C LYS A 75 13.76 -1.06 31.56
N PHE A 76 13.29 -2.19 31.02
CA PHE A 76 12.49 -2.20 29.80
C PHE A 76 11.22 -3.01 29.99
N VAL A 77 10.14 -2.54 29.38
CA VAL A 77 8.96 -3.36 29.10
C VAL A 77 8.90 -3.58 27.59
N VAL A 78 8.64 -4.80 27.17
CA VAL A 78 8.66 -5.19 25.76
C VAL A 78 7.34 -5.87 25.40
N PRO A 79 6.30 -5.11 25.06
CA PRO A 79 5.13 -5.66 24.41
C PRO A 79 5.55 -6.41 23.14
N ALA A 80 5.00 -7.61 22.97
CA ALA A 80 5.20 -8.43 21.79
C ALA A 80 3.89 -9.12 21.40
N GLN A 81 3.54 -9.03 20.12
CA GLN A 81 2.33 -9.57 19.51
C GLN A 81 2.52 -11.05 19.20
N ASP A 82 1.67 -11.92 19.74
CA ASP A 82 1.71 -13.38 19.50
C ASP A 82 3.12 -13.99 19.61
N ALA A 83 3.91 -13.49 20.57
CA ALA A 83 5.25 -14.01 20.82
C ALA A 83 5.20 -15.44 21.34
N SER A 84 6.10 -16.26 20.82
CA SER A 84 6.30 -17.64 21.25
C SER A 84 7.72 -17.82 21.78
N TYR A 85 7.98 -18.95 22.44
CA TYR A 85 9.34 -19.27 22.87
C TYR A 85 10.32 -19.35 21.69
N ASP A 86 9.87 -19.85 20.54
CA ASP A 86 10.69 -19.96 19.33
C ASP A 86 10.86 -18.62 18.59
N ASN A 87 9.94 -17.68 18.81
CA ASN A 87 9.96 -16.36 18.19
C ASN A 87 9.65 -15.26 19.23
N PRO A 88 10.67 -14.78 19.96
CA PRO A 88 10.50 -13.73 20.96
C PRO A 88 10.15 -12.35 20.35
N TYR A 89 10.38 -12.17 19.05
CA TYR A 89 10.07 -10.95 18.32
C TYR A 89 8.58 -10.78 18.00
N GLY A 90 7.77 -11.83 18.23
CA GLY A 90 6.35 -11.79 17.89
C GLY A 90 6.04 -11.93 16.40
N PHE A 91 4.76 -11.98 16.09
CA PHE A 91 4.24 -12.04 14.73
C PHE A 91 3.65 -10.67 14.34
N PRO A 92 4.32 -9.90 13.46
CA PRO A 92 3.83 -8.59 13.03
C PRO A 92 2.59 -8.69 12.15
N ASP A 93 1.49 -8.01 12.52
CA ASP A 93 0.27 -8.00 11.71
C ASP A 93 0.49 -7.42 10.30
N LEU A 94 1.39 -6.44 10.17
CA LEU A 94 1.73 -5.84 8.88
C LEU A 94 2.45 -6.81 7.93
N SER A 95 3.05 -7.89 8.43
CA SER A 95 3.68 -8.90 7.55
C SER A 95 2.66 -9.61 6.67
N MET A 96 1.42 -9.80 7.17
CA MET A 96 0.32 -10.37 6.39
C MET A 96 -0.06 -9.49 5.19
N CYS A 97 0.16 -8.17 5.31
CA CYS A 97 -0.17 -7.20 4.28
C CYS A 97 0.90 -7.07 3.17
N PHE A 98 2.04 -7.74 3.28
CA PHE A 98 3.16 -7.59 2.35
C PHE A 98 2.75 -7.84 0.89
N TRP A 99 2.17 -9.01 0.61
CA TRP A 99 1.78 -9.40 -0.74
C TRP A 99 0.63 -8.55 -1.31
N PRO A 100 -0.47 -8.33 -0.57
CA PRO A 100 -1.52 -7.41 -1.02
C PRO A 100 -1.00 -6.00 -1.36
N VAL A 101 -0.10 -5.43 -0.55
CA VAL A 101 0.49 -4.11 -0.85
C VAL A 101 1.35 -4.16 -2.11
N ALA A 102 2.17 -5.20 -2.28
CA ALA A 102 3.00 -5.39 -3.48
C ALA A 102 2.14 -5.49 -4.74
N PHE A 103 1.10 -6.33 -4.72
CA PHE A 103 0.19 -6.51 -5.86
C PHE A 103 -0.63 -5.26 -6.15
N LYS A 104 -1.11 -4.55 -5.12
CA LYS A 104 -1.80 -3.27 -5.30
C LYS A 104 -0.92 -2.23 -6.00
N LYS A 105 0.34 -2.09 -5.58
CA LYS A 105 1.31 -1.17 -6.22
C LYS A 105 1.58 -1.55 -7.67
N GLY A 106 1.77 -2.85 -7.94
CA GLY A 106 1.94 -3.37 -9.29
C GLY A 106 0.71 -3.14 -10.18
N GLY A 107 -0.47 -3.52 -9.70
CA GLY A 107 -1.76 -3.35 -10.37
C GLY A 107 -2.04 -1.89 -10.71
N MET A 108 -1.78 -0.96 -9.79
CA MET A 108 -1.93 0.48 -10.04
C MET A 108 -1.01 0.97 -11.17
N LYS A 109 0.25 0.52 -11.18
CA LYS A 109 1.21 0.87 -12.25
C LYS A 109 0.77 0.34 -13.62
N PHE A 110 0.23 -0.88 -13.67
CA PHE A 110 -0.30 -1.44 -14.91
C PHE A 110 -1.58 -0.74 -15.35
N TRP A 111 -2.48 -0.43 -14.41
CA TRP A 111 -3.69 0.33 -14.69
C TRP A 111 -3.38 1.71 -15.26
N LEU A 112 -2.41 2.44 -14.69
CA LEU A 112 -1.99 3.74 -15.20
C LEU A 112 -1.43 3.64 -16.63
N ARG A 113 -0.53 2.67 -16.89
CA ARG A 113 0.00 2.44 -18.24
C ARG A 113 -1.07 2.05 -19.24
N PHE A 114 -2.04 1.25 -18.79
CA PHE A 114 -3.21 0.90 -19.59
C PHE A 114 -4.02 2.16 -19.93
N ALA A 115 -4.32 3.00 -18.94
CA ALA A 115 -5.04 4.25 -19.13
C ALA A 115 -4.29 5.21 -20.08
N GLU A 116 -2.97 5.34 -19.96
CA GLU A 116 -2.15 6.14 -20.88
C GLU A 116 -2.18 5.59 -22.31
N LYS A 117 -1.93 4.28 -22.50
CA LYS A 117 -1.85 3.67 -23.83
C LYS A 117 -3.20 3.63 -24.55
N PHE A 118 -4.29 3.53 -23.81
CA PHE A 118 -5.62 3.32 -24.38
C PHE A 118 -6.57 4.49 -24.21
N GLY A 119 -6.17 5.53 -23.48
CA GLY A 119 -6.84 6.82 -23.41
C GLY A 119 -6.80 7.60 -24.73
N SER A 120 -5.78 7.36 -25.57
CA SER A 120 -5.68 7.93 -26.92
C SER A 120 -5.82 6.82 -27.98
N PRO A 121 -6.80 6.89 -28.90
CA PRO A 121 -6.87 5.97 -30.03
C PRO A 121 -5.71 6.21 -31.00
N TRP A 122 -5.24 5.16 -31.67
CA TRP A 122 -4.32 5.33 -32.79
C TRP A 122 -5.13 5.81 -34.00
N VAL A 123 -4.78 6.98 -34.52
CA VAL A 123 -5.38 7.54 -35.74
C VAL A 123 -4.50 7.16 -36.91
N ILE A 124 -5.03 6.38 -37.86
CA ILE A 124 -4.28 5.96 -39.06
C ILE A 124 -4.96 6.58 -40.27
N GLY A 125 -4.24 7.47 -40.98
CA GLY A 125 -4.64 8.05 -42.24
C GLY A 125 -4.15 7.22 -43.42
N LYS A 126 -5.03 6.88 -44.37
CA LYS A 126 -4.69 6.19 -45.60
C LYS A 126 -4.73 7.16 -46.77
N HIS A 127 -3.64 7.21 -47.53
CA HIS A 127 -3.52 7.97 -48.79
C HIS A 127 -3.30 7.04 -49.99
N PRO A 128 -3.60 7.48 -51.23
CA PRO A 128 -3.31 6.72 -52.45
C PRO A 128 -1.80 6.54 -52.69
N ARG A 129 -1.43 5.43 -53.38
CA ARG A 129 -0.05 5.17 -53.80
C ARG A 129 0.36 6.19 -54.86
N GLY A 130 1.29 7.09 -54.50
CA GLY A 130 1.79 8.14 -55.38
C GLY A 130 1.45 9.57 -54.94
N ALA A 131 0.84 9.74 -53.77
CA ALA A 131 0.66 11.04 -53.15
C ALA A 131 2.01 11.76 -52.98
N ASN A 132 2.00 13.08 -53.18
CA ASN A 132 3.18 13.92 -52.99
C ASN A 132 3.44 14.14 -51.49
N ASP A 133 4.69 14.38 -51.10
CA ASP A 133 5.09 14.62 -49.70
C ASP A 133 4.29 15.79 -49.08
N ALA A 134 3.99 16.82 -49.88
CA ALA A 134 3.16 17.95 -49.43
C ALA A 134 1.71 17.59 -49.10
N GLU A 135 1.14 16.56 -49.74
CA GLU A 135 -0.21 16.08 -49.46
C GLU A 135 -0.23 15.19 -48.21
N ILE A 136 0.85 14.44 -47.99
CA ILE A 136 1.07 13.64 -46.77
C ILE A 136 1.18 14.56 -45.56
N GLU A 137 1.99 15.61 -45.63
CA GLU A 137 2.18 16.58 -44.55
C GLU A 137 0.84 17.26 -44.19
N LYS A 138 0.07 17.68 -45.20
CA LYS A 138 -1.24 18.31 -45.00
C LYS A 138 -2.26 17.36 -44.34
N LEU A 139 -2.21 16.07 -44.66
CA LEU A 139 -3.04 15.05 -44.03
C LEU A 139 -2.62 14.83 -42.56
N LEU A 140 -1.32 14.80 -42.28
CA LEU A 140 -0.77 14.74 -40.91
C LEU A 140 -1.22 15.95 -40.07
N ASP A 141 -1.02 17.18 -40.57
CA ASP A 141 -1.47 18.41 -39.90
C ASP A 141 -2.98 18.39 -39.60
N SER A 142 -3.78 17.88 -40.56
CA SER A 142 -5.23 17.76 -40.40
C SER A 142 -5.61 16.69 -39.36
N MET A 143 -4.82 15.61 -39.26
CA MET A 143 -5.00 14.58 -38.24
C MET A 143 -4.61 15.06 -36.85
N GLU A 144 -3.55 15.87 -36.72
CA GLU A 144 -3.16 16.50 -35.45
C GLU A 144 -4.24 17.47 -34.96
N GLN A 145 -4.75 18.33 -35.85
CA GLN A 145 -5.91 19.20 -35.53
C GLN A 145 -7.15 18.39 -35.16
N MET A 146 -7.38 17.22 -35.77
CA MET A 146 -8.51 16.34 -35.41
C MET A 146 -8.37 15.77 -33.99
N VAL A 147 -7.14 15.47 -33.54
CA VAL A 147 -6.90 14.99 -32.17
C VAL A 147 -7.23 16.08 -31.14
N GLU A 148 -7.01 17.35 -31.48
CA GLU A 148 -7.30 18.49 -30.60
C GLU A 148 -8.76 18.98 -30.69
N ASP A 149 -9.28 19.19 -31.90
CA ASP A 149 -10.55 19.91 -32.15
C ASP A 149 -11.71 19.01 -32.62
N ALA A 150 -11.47 17.70 -32.83
CA ALA A 150 -12.47 16.70 -33.25
C ALA A 150 -13.21 17.01 -34.58
N VAL A 151 -12.65 17.88 -35.43
CA VAL A 151 -13.19 18.23 -36.76
C VAL A 151 -12.11 17.97 -37.81
N ALA A 152 -12.45 17.27 -38.90
CA ALA A 152 -11.53 17.01 -40.01
C ALA A 152 -12.22 17.12 -41.37
N ALA A 153 -11.51 17.68 -42.34
CA ALA A 153 -11.87 17.66 -43.75
C ALA A 153 -10.87 16.76 -44.49
N ILE A 154 -11.33 15.61 -44.98
CA ILE A 154 -10.51 14.65 -45.73
C ILE A 154 -10.92 14.60 -47.21
N PRO A 155 -9.97 14.38 -48.14
CA PRO A 155 -10.28 14.07 -49.53
C PRO A 155 -11.17 12.82 -49.65
N ASP A 156 -12.04 12.80 -50.66
CA ASP A 156 -13.07 11.74 -50.86
C ASP A 156 -12.47 10.35 -51.14
N ASP A 157 -11.20 10.28 -51.53
CA ASP A 157 -10.43 9.07 -51.80
C ASP A 157 -9.57 8.59 -50.61
N SER A 158 -9.53 9.37 -49.53
CA SER A 158 -8.73 9.10 -48.32
C SER A 158 -9.63 8.63 -47.18
N SER A 159 -9.11 7.76 -46.31
CA SER A 159 -9.88 7.26 -45.16
C SER A 159 -9.06 7.28 -43.89
N ILE A 160 -9.74 7.61 -42.78
CA ILE A 160 -9.18 7.58 -41.43
C ILE A 160 -9.81 6.41 -40.68
N GLU A 161 -8.96 5.53 -40.15
CA GLU A 161 -9.39 4.44 -39.27
C GLU A 161 -8.87 4.68 -37.85
N LEU A 162 -9.78 4.72 -36.88
CA LEU A 162 -9.43 4.66 -35.47
C LEU A 162 -9.23 3.19 -35.10
N ARG A 163 -7.99 2.80 -34.80
CA ARG A 163 -7.71 1.47 -34.29
C ARG A 163 -7.67 1.48 -32.77
N ALA A 164 -8.74 0.97 -32.17
CA ALA A 164 -8.69 0.49 -30.79
C ALA A 164 -7.96 -0.86 -30.78
N ALA A 165 -7.15 -1.12 -29.75
CA ALA A 165 -6.74 -2.49 -29.48
C ALA A 165 -7.97 -3.28 -28.98
N ASP A 166 -8.18 -4.48 -29.52
CA ASP A 166 -9.21 -5.39 -29.05
C ASP A 166 -8.94 -5.79 -27.58
N GLY A 167 -9.99 -5.87 -26.74
CA GLY A 167 -9.89 -6.31 -25.34
C GLY A 167 -9.68 -5.22 -24.26
N LYS A 168 -9.89 -3.93 -24.58
CA LYS A 168 -9.72 -2.81 -23.61
C LYS A 168 -10.64 -2.89 -22.38
N ALA A 169 -11.90 -3.29 -22.54
CA ALA A 169 -12.86 -3.29 -21.44
C ALA A 169 -12.48 -4.33 -20.36
N ASP A 170 -12.20 -5.57 -20.78
CA ASP A 170 -11.81 -6.66 -19.88
C ASP A 170 -10.51 -6.36 -19.13
N SER A 171 -9.54 -5.72 -19.79
CA SER A 171 -8.24 -5.42 -19.17
C SER A 171 -8.34 -4.38 -18.05
N SER A 172 -9.12 -3.31 -18.23
CA SER A 172 -9.31 -2.26 -17.21
C SER A 172 -10.00 -2.82 -15.96
N GLU A 173 -11.00 -3.69 -16.17
CA GLU A 173 -11.73 -4.34 -15.09
C GLU A 173 -10.84 -5.28 -14.28
N VAL A 174 -10.02 -6.11 -14.93
CA VAL A 174 -9.08 -7.03 -14.26
C VAL A 174 -8.10 -6.28 -13.35
N PHE A 175 -7.56 -5.13 -13.80
CA PHE A 175 -6.67 -4.34 -12.94
C PHE A 175 -7.40 -3.72 -11.75
N ARG A 176 -8.64 -3.25 -11.95
CA ARG A 176 -9.49 -2.70 -10.89
C ARG A 176 -9.87 -3.77 -9.86
N GLU A 177 -10.18 -4.97 -10.31
CA GLU A 177 -10.47 -6.12 -9.45
C GLU A 177 -9.24 -6.53 -8.63
N LEU A 178 -8.06 -6.59 -9.24
CA LEU A 178 -6.81 -6.88 -8.53
C LEU A 178 -6.54 -5.87 -7.41
N ILE A 179 -6.74 -4.57 -7.68
CA ILE A 179 -6.60 -3.51 -6.68
C ILE A 179 -7.63 -3.66 -5.57
N THR A 180 -8.86 -4.05 -5.92
CA THR A 180 -9.96 -4.23 -4.95
C THR A 180 -9.70 -5.42 -4.04
N LEU A 181 -9.39 -6.59 -4.60
CA LEU A 181 -9.00 -7.79 -3.86
C LEU A 181 -7.84 -7.49 -2.89
N SER A 182 -6.79 -6.84 -3.39
CA SER A 182 -5.63 -6.49 -2.57
C SER A 182 -6.00 -5.55 -1.41
N ARG A 183 -6.97 -4.65 -1.60
CA ARG A 183 -7.47 -3.79 -0.50
C ARG A 183 -8.28 -4.61 0.51
N SER A 184 -9.10 -5.54 0.05
CA SER A 184 -9.92 -6.39 0.91
C SER A 184 -9.06 -7.30 1.79
N GLU A 185 -8.01 -7.91 1.24
CA GLU A 185 -7.04 -8.71 2.00
C GLU A 185 -6.33 -7.89 3.10
N ILE A 186 -5.96 -6.64 2.82
CA ILE A 186 -5.37 -5.74 3.85
C ILE A 186 -6.37 -5.46 4.96
N SER A 187 -7.63 -5.18 4.61
CA SER A 187 -8.68 -4.92 5.62
C SER A 187 -8.94 -6.14 6.49
N ILE A 188 -8.99 -7.35 5.89
CA ILE A 188 -9.18 -8.60 6.62
C ILE A 188 -8.00 -8.84 7.57
N ALA A 189 -6.77 -8.66 7.09
CA ALA A 189 -5.57 -8.87 7.90
C ALA A 189 -5.51 -7.94 9.13
N LEU A 190 -5.91 -6.67 9.00
CA LEU A 190 -5.80 -5.69 10.09
C LEU A 190 -7.02 -5.57 10.99
N LEU A 191 -8.23 -5.74 10.44
CA LEU A 191 -9.48 -5.53 11.17
C LEU A 191 -10.17 -6.85 11.55
N GLY A 192 -9.67 -7.98 11.06
CA GLY A 192 -10.31 -9.30 11.21
C GLY A 192 -11.67 -9.40 10.52
N GLN A 193 -12.10 -8.37 9.79
CA GLN A 193 -13.40 -8.28 9.14
C GLN A 193 -13.29 -7.52 7.83
N ASN A 194 -13.99 -8.01 6.80
CA ASN A 194 -14.26 -7.24 5.58
C ASN A 194 -15.60 -6.49 5.74
N GLN A 195 -15.74 -5.65 6.79
CA GLN A 195 -17.03 -5.04 7.12
C GLN A 195 -17.65 -4.34 5.89
N THR A 196 -18.77 -4.91 5.42
CA THR A 196 -19.95 -4.23 4.86
C THR A 196 -19.86 -3.42 3.55
N THR A 197 -18.73 -3.31 2.85
CA THR A 197 -18.67 -2.49 1.61
C THR A 197 -18.76 -3.28 0.29
N GLU A 198 -18.36 -4.55 0.25
CA GLU A 198 -18.55 -5.37 -0.96
C GLU A 198 -20.02 -5.77 -1.19
N ALA A 199 -20.84 -5.79 -0.12
CA ALA A 199 -22.26 -6.08 -0.21
C ALA A 199 -23.04 -5.07 -1.08
N ASN A 200 -22.51 -3.85 -1.30
CA ASN A 200 -23.19 -2.80 -2.07
C ASN A 200 -22.61 -2.56 -3.47
N SER A 201 -21.58 -3.33 -3.88
CA SER A 201 -20.98 -3.15 -5.22
C SER A 201 -21.64 -4.02 -6.29
N ASN A 202 -22.63 -4.86 -5.96
CA ASN A 202 -23.19 -5.81 -6.92
C ASN A 202 -24.69 -6.12 -6.78
N ARG A 203 -25.57 -5.13 -6.57
CA ARG A 203 -27.02 -5.17 -6.99
C ARG A 203 -27.85 -3.98 -6.47
N PRO A 204 -28.58 -3.30 -7.35
CA PRO A 204 -30.03 -3.24 -7.22
C PRO A 204 -30.61 -4.12 -8.32
N LEU A 205 -30.86 -5.40 -8.00
CA LEU A 205 -31.66 -6.25 -8.88
C LEU A 205 -33.10 -5.76 -8.78
N HIS A 206 -33.44 -4.80 -9.64
CA HIS A 206 -34.80 -4.50 -10.02
C HIS A 206 -35.42 -5.81 -10.52
N ARG A 207 -36.21 -6.48 -9.67
CA ARG A 207 -37.11 -7.55 -10.11
C ARG A 207 -38.45 -6.90 -10.48
N PRO A 208 -38.83 -6.86 -11.77
CA PRO A 208 -40.19 -6.51 -12.14
C PRO A 208 -41.13 -7.62 -11.66
N GLY A 209 -42.34 -7.24 -11.24
CA GLY A 209 -43.33 -8.14 -10.68
C GLY A 209 -44.01 -9.10 -11.67
N TRP A 210 -45.09 -9.71 -11.14
CA TRP A 210 -46.06 -10.66 -11.73
C TRP A 210 -45.53 -12.11 -11.83
N ARG A 211 -46.21 -13.15 -11.33
CA ARG A 211 -47.61 -13.44 -10.97
C ARG A 211 -47.70 -14.18 -9.64
#